data_AF-A0A9D4BUV9-F1
#
_entry.id   AF-A0A9D4BUV9-F1
#
_cell.length_a   1.000
_cell.length_b   1.000
_cell.length_c   1.000
_cell.angle_alpha   90.00
_cell.angle_beta   90.00
_cell.angle_gamma   90.00
#
_symmetry.space_group_name_H-M   'P 1'
#
loop_
_entity.id
_entity.type
_entity.pdbx_description
1 polymer ?
#
loop_
_entity_poly.entity_id
_entity_poly.type
_entity_poly.pdbx_seq_one_letter_code
_entity_poly.pdbx_strand_id
1 'polypeptide(L)'
;MDEDKQLKVRERNRKCKQWFRKKKQQQKGSDRESLGDSGNEVLPQPRTNMQSSENELTSSTGILTVTLPFQSKSKSTSGKKRVSRALSRAYRKVETLEDQNEELRRKLKTAQKRLQRNDQKTNQVKLITNTPTGKTDRLLKESGIDPKSVPEVRKKLIYGECLSLEVKLAKETQGNKSNRKQIIHRVALGRVMKRYRMMSTLKKHTQLNRKMSFASKSIEISKKVRLKRVKRQGFQFLERVDNSRMMPGKADAKVKFRQRKSRKGSFMTICITFTRGS
;
A
#
# COMPACT_ATOMS: atom_id res chain seq x y z
N MET A 1 -20.60 -37.73 -4.93
CA MET A 1 -19.54 -37.00 -4.20
C MET A 1 -19.56 -35.47 -4.41
N ASP A 2 -20.47 -34.90 -5.22
CA ASP A 2 -20.49 -33.43 -5.46
C ASP A 2 -21.71 -32.68 -4.90
N GLU A 3 -22.67 -33.38 -4.26
CA GLU A 3 -23.83 -32.71 -3.65
C GLU A 3 -23.44 -31.86 -2.42
N ASP A 4 -22.55 -32.36 -1.58
CA ASP A 4 -22.04 -31.61 -0.42
C ASP A 4 -21.30 -30.33 -0.80
N LYS A 5 -20.62 -30.34 -1.94
CA LYS A 5 -19.96 -29.13 -2.46
C LYS A 5 -20.98 -28.13 -2.96
N GLN A 6 -22.03 -28.59 -3.65
CA GLN A 6 -23.10 -27.72 -4.12
C GLN A 6 -23.91 -27.12 -2.96
N LEU A 7 -24.17 -27.90 -1.91
CA LEU A 7 -24.83 -27.42 -0.69
C LEU A 7 -24.00 -26.34 0.01
N LYS A 8 -22.68 -26.55 0.16
CA LYS A 8 -21.77 -25.54 0.75
C LYS A 8 -21.73 -24.25 -0.07
N VAL A 9 -21.76 -24.32 -1.40
CA VAL A 9 -21.80 -23.14 -2.27
C VAL A 9 -23.14 -22.39 -2.13
N ARG A 10 -24.27 -23.11 -2.11
CA ARG A 10 -25.60 -22.52 -1.91
C ARG A 10 -25.72 -21.84 -0.54
N GLU A 11 -25.18 -22.46 0.50
CA GLU A 11 -25.19 -21.90 1.86
C GLU A 11 -24.33 -20.63 1.96
N ARG A 12 -23.14 -20.63 1.33
CA ARG A 12 -22.26 -19.45 1.27
C ARG A 12 -22.93 -18.28 0.54
N ASN A 13 -23.64 -18.56 -0.56
CA ASN A 13 -24.40 -17.57 -1.31
C ASN A 13 -25.60 -17.02 -0.51
N ARG A 14 -26.30 -17.87 0.26
CA ARG A 14 -27.37 -17.43 1.17
C ARG A 14 -26.85 -16.49 2.25
N LYS A 15 -25.75 -16.85 2.92
CA LYS A 15 -25.10 -16.01 3.96
C LYS A 15 -24.64 -14.67 3.39
N CYS A 16 -24.05 -14.68 2.19
CA CYS A 16 -23.63 -13.45 1.50
C CYS A 16 -24.82 -12.52 1.19
N LYS A 17 -25.92 -13.06 0.64
CA LYS A 17 -27.14 -12.28 0.37
C LYS A 17 -27.75 -11.68 1.64
N GLN A 18 -27.81 -12.45 2.72
CA GLN A 18 -28.31 -11.95 4.02
C GLN A 18 -27.44 -10.82 4.57
N TRP A 19 -26.10 -10.96 4.50
CA TRP A 19 -25.18 -9.92 4.92
C TRP A 19 -25.37 -8.60 4.15
N PHE A 20 -25.52 -8.67 2.81
CA PHE A 20 -25.80 -7.49 2.00
C PHE A 20 -27.15 -6.84 2.32
N ARG A 21 -28.20 -7.63 2.57
CA ARG A 21 -29.52 -7.11 2.99
C ARG A 21 -29.43 -6.39 4.34
N LYS A 22 -28.75 -6.99 5.33
CA LYS A 22 -28.55 -6.40 6.66
C LYS A 22 -27.76 -5.09 6.58
N LYS A 23 -26.68 -5.06 5.79
CA LYS A 23 -25.87 -3.85 5.58
C LYS A 23 -26.65 -2.73 4.89
N LYS A 24 -27.52 -3.06 3.92
CA LYS A 24 -28.38 -2.09 3.24
C LYS A 24 -29.46 -1.52 4.16
N GLN A 25 -30.01 -2.31 5.08
CA GLN A 25 -30.95 -1.84 6.10
C GLN A 25 -30.27 -0.91 7.11
N GLN A 26 -29.04 -1.23 7.54
CA GLN A 26 -28.27 -0.36 8.43
C GLN A 26 -27.92 0.99 7.79
N GLN A 27 -27.56 1.02 6.51
CA GLN A 27 -27.36 2.30 5.79
C GLN A 27 -28.65 3.11 5.65
N LYS A 28 -29.78 2.46 5.33
CA LYS A 28 -31.09 3.16 5.28
C LYS A 28 -31.57 3.69 6.64
N GLY A 29 -31.18 3.06 7.75
CA GLY A 29 -31.45 3.57 9.11
C GLY A 29 -30.57 4.77 9.46
N SER A 30 -29.27 4.68 9.16
CA SER A 30 -28.29 5.75 9.38
C SER A 30 -28.59 7.03 8.61
N ASP A 31 -29.09 6.92 7.37
CA ASP A 31 -29.43 8.10 6.55
C ASP A 31 -30.75 8.76 7.01
N ARG A 32 -31.57 8.09 7.82
CA ARG A 32 -32.84 8.62 8.33
C ARG A 32 -32.71 9.31 9.69
N GLU A 33 -31.66 9.00 10.45
CA GLU A 33 -31.35 9.66 11.75
C GLU A 33 -30.37 10.83 11.60
N SER A 34 -29.68 10.98 10.46
CA SER A 34 -28.77 12.11 10.18
C SER A 34 -29.45 13.36 9.60
N LEU A 35 -30.78 13.49 9.71
CA LEU A 35 -31.56 14.62 9.20
C LEU A 35 -32.28 15.43 10.30
N GLY A 36 -31.96 15.17 11.57
CA GLY A 36 -32.34 16.01 12.69
C GLY A 36 -31.10 16.46 13.42
N ASP A 37 -30.94 17.78 13.57
CA ASP A 37 -29.93 18.47 14.36
C ASP A 37 -28.62 18.82 13.65
N SER A 38 -28.56 20.03 13.08
CA SER A 38 -27.44 20.99 13.24
C SER A 38 -27.66 22.25 12.40
N GLY A 39 -27.73 23.40 13.07
CA GLY A 39 -27.01 24.60 12.63
C GLY A 39 -27.81 25.71 11.94
N ASN A 40 -28.29 26.66 12.74
CA ASN A 40 -28.44 28.06 12.34
C ASN A 40 -27.06 28.59 11.90
N GLU A 41 -26.79 28.69 10.60
CA GLU A 41 -25.78 29.60 10.07
C GLU A 41 -26.47 30.83 9.48
N VAL A 42 -26.32 31.95 10.20
CA VAL A 42 -26.67 33.30 9.77
C VAL A 42 -25.71 33.70 8.65
N LEU A 43 -26.20 33.69 7.41
CA LEU A 43 -25.51 34.31 6.27
C LEU A 43 -25.87 35.81 6.20
N PRO A 44 -24.90 36.72 5.98
CA PRO A 44 -25.13 38.15 5.99
C PRO A 44 -25.82 38.62 4.70
N GLN A 45 -26.87 39.43 4.86
CA GLN A 45 -27.52 40.13 3.76
C GLN A 45 -26.59 41.18 3.15
N PRO A 46 -26.56 41.34 1.81
CA PRO A 46 -25.95 42.49 1.18
C PRO A 46 -26.87 43.72 1.36
N ARG A 47 -26.35 44.74 2.04
CA ARG A 47 -26.95 46.08 2.10
C ARG A 47 -26.81 46.74 0.73
N THR A 48 -27.90 46.81 -0.03
CA THR A 48 -28.02 47.74 -1.16
C THR A 48 -28.34 49.12 -0.60
N ASN A 49 -27.28 49.91 -0.44
CA ASN A 49 -27.33 51.35 -0.25
C ASN A 49 -27.50 51.99 -1.63
N MET A 50 -28.67 52.56 -1.93
CA MET A 50 -28.83 53.53 -3.02
C MET A 50 -29.62 54.70 -2.47
N GLN A 51 -28.87 55.75 -2.14
CA GLN A 51 -29.37 57.12 -2.03
C GLN A 51 -29.72 57.62 -3.43
N SER A 52 -30.92 58.19 -3.55
CA SER A 52 -31.27 59.25 -4.50
C SER A 52 -32.54 59.89 -3.92
N SER A 53 -32.35 60.95 -3.12
CA SER A 53 -32.39 62.36 -3.56
C SER A 53 -33.81 62.89 -3.58
N GLU A 54 -34.07 63.67 -2.52
CA GLU A 54 -34.96 64.82 -2.40
C GLU A 54 -35.67 65.28 -3.68
N ASN A 55 -37.00 65.49 -3.58
CA ASN A 55 -37.58 66.76 -3.97
C ASN A 55 -38.96 66.99 -3.36
N GLU A 56 -38.99 68.08 -2.58
CA GLU A 56 -40.01 69.13 -2.52
C GLU A 56 -41.40 68.89 -1.93
N LEU A 57 -41.58 69.64 -0.83
CA LEU A 57 -42.81 70.28 -0.37
C LEU A 57 -43.72 70.74 -1.52
N THR A 58 -44.99 70.36 -1.45
CA THR A 58 -46.07 71.32 -1.68
C THR A 58 -47.13 71.14 -0.60
N SER A 59 -47.15 72.12 0.31
CA SER A 59 -48.28 72.44 1.16
C SER A 59 -49.52 72.72 0.32
N SER A 60 -50.70 72.36 0.85
CA SER A 60 -51.96 73.11 0.80
C SER A 60 -53.19 72.32 0.37
N THR A 61 -54.27 72.64 1.08
CA THR A 61 -55.69 72.35 0.84
C THR A 61 -56.22 71.00 1.32
N GLY A 62 -56.98 71.06 2.42
CA GLY A 62 -57.80 69.96 2.91
C GLY A 62 -58.90 69.65 1.90
N ILE A 63 -58.78 68.48 1.28
CA ILE A 63 -59.85 67.90 0.47
C ILE A 63 -60.74 67.12 1.43
N LEU A 64 -61.97 67.62 1.62
CA LEU A 64 -63.02 66.98 2.38
C LEU A 64 -63.46 65.71 1.64
N THR A 65 -62.90 64.55 2.00
CA THR A 65 -63.31 63.26 1.45
C THR A 65 -64.65 62.85 2.04
N VAL A 66 -65.73 63.02 1.27
CA VAL A 66 -67.06 62.48 1.58
C VAL A 66 -67.08 60.98 1.25
N THR A 67 -67.04 60.15 2.28
CA THR A 67 -67.17 58.70 2.16
C THR A 67 -68.64 58.35 1.89
N LEU A 68 -68.96 58.01 0.64
CA LEU A 68 -70.30 57.61 0.25
C LEU A 68 -70.60 56.16 0.69
N PRO A 69 -71.74 55.87 1.37
CA PRO A 69 -72.03 54.57 2.00
C PRO A 69 -72.38 53.43 1.01
N PHE A 70 -72.24 53.64 -0.29
CA PHE A 70 -72.59 52.65 -1.32
C PHE A 70 -71.37 51.91 -1.92
N GLN A 71 -70.15 52.15 -1.44
CA GLN A 71 -69.05 51.23 -1.70
C GLN A 71 -69.22 49.97 -0.85
N SER A 72 -70.18 49.18 -1.31
CA SER A 72 -70.42 47.82 -0.91
C SER A 72 -69.09 47.10 -0.72
N LYS A 73 -69.00 46.39 0.40
CA LYS A 73 -68.04 45.34 0.66
C LYS A 73 -68.18 44.32 -0.46
N SER A 74 -67.57 44.58 -1.61
CA SER A 74 -67.35 43.54 -2.61
C SER A 74 -66.46 42.54 -1.88
N LYS A 75 -67.08 41.42 -1.50
CA LYS A 75 -66.39 40.19 -1.16
C LYS A 75 -65.54 39.87 -2.39
N SER A 76 -64.36 40.46 -2.50
CA SER A 76 -63.36 40.03 -3.46
C SER A 76 -62.91 38.67 -2.96
N THR A 77 -63.61 37.65 -3.48
CA THR A 77 -63.13 36.29 -3.61
C THR A 77 -61.62 36.36 -3.80
N SER A 78 -60.90 35.79 -2.85
CA SER A 78 -59.44 35.69 -2.76
C SER A 78 -58.76 35.55 -4.13
N GLY A 79 -58.54 36.68 -4.80
CA GLY A 79 -57.92 36.73 -6.11
C GLY A 79 -56.44 36.48 -5.93
N LYS A 80 -55.98 35.27 -6.28
CA LYS A 80 -54.55 34.93 -6.33
C LYS A 80 -53.80 36.09 -7.01
N LYS A 81 -52.92 36.76 -6.27
CA LYS A 81 -52.08 37.84 -6.81
C LYS A 81 -51.39 37.32 -8.06
N ARG A 82 -51.71 37.90 -9.21
CA ARG A 82 -51.16 37.48 -10.51
C ARG A 82 -49.68 37.84 -10.51
N VAL A 83 -48.83 36.85 -10.28
CA VAL A 83 -47.37 37.00 -10.37
C VAL A 83 -47.05 37.55 -11.76
N SER A 84 -46.22 38.59 -11.83
CA SER A 84 -45.88 39.19 -13.13
C SER A 84 -45.27 38.14 -14.05
N ARG A 85 -45.62 38.18 -15.33
CA ARG A 85 -45.12 37.22 -16.33
C ARG A 85 -43.58 37.18 -16.34
N ALA A 86 -42.93 38.31 -16.08
CA ALA A 86 -41.48 38.42 -15.95
C ALA A 86 -40.93 37.59 -14.78
N LEU A 87 -41.57 37.67 -13.60
CA LEU A 87 -41.15 36.95 -12.41
C LEU A 87 -41.36 35.43 -12.57
N SER A 88 -42.47 35.01 -13.20
CA SER A 88 -42.68 33.60 -13.55
C SER A 88 -41.62 33.06 -14.54
N ARG A 89 -41.21 33.86 -15.54
CA ARG A 89 -40.12 33.50 -16.45
C ARG A 89 -38.77 33.40 -15.72
N ALA A 90 -38.52 34.30 -14.77
CA ALA A 90 -37.30 34.28 -13.96
C ALA A 90 -37.22 33.00 -13.10
N TYR A 91 -38.30 32.61 -12.42
CA TYR A 91 -38.31 31.37 -11.64
C TYR A 91 -38.07 30.13 -12.49
N ARG A 92 -38.74 30.03 -13.65
CA ARG A 92 -38.47 28.92 -14.58
C ARG A 92 -37.01 28.89 -15.04
N LYS A 93 -36.41 30.06 -15.28
CA LYS A 93 -35.00 30.15 -15.65
C LYS A 93 -34.09 29.67 -14.53
N VAL A 94 -34.36 30.06 -13.27
CA VAL A 94 -33.60 29.58 -12.11
C VAL A 94 -33.71 28.07 -12.00
N GLU A 95 -34.92 27.51 -12.06
CA GLU A 95 -35.17 26.06 -12.04
C GLU A 95 -34.37 25.33 -13.13
N THR A 96 -34.43 25.81 -14.38
CA THR A 96 -33.65 25.20 -15.48
C THR A 96 -32.14 25.28 -15.27
N LEU A 97 -31.64 26.35 -14.65
CA LEU A 97 -30.22 26.51 -14.35
C LEU A 97 -29.79 25.60 -13.20
N GLU A 98 -30.65 25.39 -12.20
CA GLU A 98 -30.43 24.45 -11.10
C GLU A 98 -30.34 23.01 -11.63
N ASP A 99 -31.27 22.61 -12.49
CA ASP A 99 -31.26 21.31 -13.16
C ASP A 99 -29.99 21.09 -13.99
N GLN A 100 -29.60 22.09 -14.79
CA GLN A 100 -28.37 22.03 -15.58
C GLN A 100 -27.12 21.92 -14.69
N ASN A 101 -27.08 22.65 -13.57
CA ASN A 101 -25.98 22.59 -12.63
C ASN A 101 -25.91 21.21 -11.96
N GLU A 102 -27.05 20.63 -11.58
CA GLU A 102 -27.10 19.27 -11.04
C GLU A 102 -26.63 18.23 -12.08
N GLU A 103 -27.08 18.35 -13.34
CA GLU A 103 -26.65 17.48 -14.43
C GLU A 103 -25.14 17.56 -14.66
N LEU A 104 -24.57 18.77 -14.67
CA LEU A 104 -23.13 18.99 -14.80
C LEU A 104 -22.36 18.38 -13.62
N ARG A 105 -22.86 18.51 -12.38
CA ARG A 105 -22.27 17.85 -11.20
C ARG A 105 -22.27 16.32 -11.35
N ARG A 106 -23.36 15.74 -11.85
CA ARG A 106 -23.45 14.29 -12.13
C ARG A 106 -22.48 13.86 -13.23
N LYS A 107 -22.34 14.64 -14.31
CA LYS A 107 -21.36 14.41 -15.39
C LYS A 107 -19.93 14.47 -14.87
N LEU A 108 -19.59 15.49 -14.08
CA LEU A 108 -18.28 15.69 -13.45
C LEU A 108 -17.92 14.48 -12.57
N LYS A 109 -18.82 14.07 -11.66
CA LYS A 109 -18.61 12.90 -10.78
C LYS A 109 -18.39 11.62 -11.59
N THR A 110 -19.12 11.45 -12.69
CA THR A 110 -18.97 10.29 -13.58
C THR A 110 -17.62 10.31 -14.31
N ALA A 111 -17.20 11.47 -14.81
CA ALA A 111 -15.91 11.67 -15.47
C ALA A 111 -14.75 11.41 -14.49
N GLN A 112 -14.80 11.95 -13.27
CA GLN A 112 -13.82 11.68 -12.22
C GLN A 112 -13.71 10.19 -11.89
N LYS A 113 -14.84 9.49 -11.73
CA LYS A 113 -14.84 8.04 -11.49
C LYS A 113 -14.27 7.24 -12.67
N ARG A 114 -14.43 7.73 -13.91
CA ARG A 114 -13.82 7.11 -15.10
C ARG A 114 -12.31 7.35 -15.12
N LEU A 115 -11.87 8.57 -14.84
CA LEU A 115 -10.47 8.95 -14.74
C LEU A 115 -9.76 8.12 -13.66
N GLN A 116 -10.32 8.05 -12.44
CA GLN A 116 -9.75 7.26 -11.35
C GLN A 116 -9.61 5.76 -11.71
N ARG A 117 -10.59 5.20 -12.43
CA ARG A 117 -10.51 3.81 -12.92
C ARG A 117 -9.41 3.64 -13.96
N ASN A 118 -9.23 4.61 -14.86
CA ASN A 118 -8.16 4.58 -15.85
C ASN A 118 -6.79 4.74 -15.19
N ASP A 119 -6.65 5.62 -14.21
CA ASP A 119 -5.41 5.77 -13.44
C ASP A 119 -5.06 4.51 -12.66
N GLN A 120 -6.04 3.83 -12.08
CA GLN A 120 -5.82 2.52 -11.46
C GLN A 120 -5.32 1.49 -12.48
N LYS A 121 -5.85 1.48 -13.71
CA LYS A 121 -5.39 0.58 -14.77
C LYS A 121 -3.97 0.91 -15.23
N THR A 122 -3.66 2.19 -15.47
CA THR A 122 -2.31 2.61 -15.91
C THR A 122 -1.28 2.36 -14.81
N ASN A 123 -1.62 2.61 -13.54
CA ASN A 123 -0.77 2.27 -12.40
C ASN A 123 -0.59 0.74 -12.28
N GLN A 124 -1.63 -0.06 -12.50
CA GLN A 124 -1.48 -1.53 -12.56
C GLN A 124 -0.54 -1.97 -13.68
N VAL A 125 -0.60 -1.35 -14.86
CA VAL A 125 0.33 -1.64 -15.97
C VAL A 125 1.78 -1.32 -15.58
N LYS A 126 2.03 -0.17 -14.96
CA LYS A 126 3.37 0.19 -14.43
C LYS A 126 3.86 -0.78 -13.36
N LEU A 127 2.96 -1.23 -12.47
CA LEU A 127 3.25 -2.26 -11.47
C LEU A 127 3.62 -3.59 -12.13
N ILE A 128 2.86 -4.04 -13.14
CA ILE A 128 3.15 -5.27 -13.88
C ILE A 128 4.54 -5.20 -14.51
N THR A 129 4.88 -4.10 -15.19
CA THR A 129 6.21 -3.92 -15.81
C THR A 129 7.37 -3.96 -14.82
N ASN A 130 7.14 -3.62 -13.56
CA ASN A 130 8.17 -3.64 -12.52
C ASN A 130 8.25 -4.97 -11.75
N THR A 131 7.27 -5.86 -11.90
CA THR A 131 7.35 -7.20 -11.31
C THR A 131 8.39 -8.07 -12.04
N PRO A 132 9.06 -9.00 -11.34
CA PRO A 132 9.91 -10.01 -11.98
C PRO A 132 9.24 -10.73 -13.15
N THR A 133 7.96 -11.05 -13.04
CA THR A 133 7.20 -11.69 -14.12
C THR A 133 7.00 -10.77 -15.32
N GLY A 134 6.61 -9.51 -15.10
CA GLY A 134 6.40 -8.58 -16.22
C GLY A 134 7.70 -8.16 -16.90
N LYS A 135 8.80 -7.99 -16.14
CA LYS A 135 10.13 -7.72 -16.73
C LYS A 135 10.60 -8.86 -17.62
N THR A 136 10.45 -10.09 -17.14
CA THR A 136 10.87 -11.28 -17.90
C THR A 136 9.98 -11.55 -19.11
N ASP A 137 8.67 -11.38 -18.98
CA ASP A 137 7.75 -11.50 -20.11
C ASP A 137 8.01 -10.42 -21.17
N ARG A 138 8.40 -9.21 -20.74
CA ARG A 138 8.80 -8.13 -21.65
C ARG A 138 10.12 -8.46 -22.35
N LEU A 139 11.14 -8.91 -21.61
CA LEU A 139 12.45 -9.27 -22.18
C LEU A 139 12.32 -10.41 -23.21
N LEU A 140 11.49 -11.42 -22.93
CA LEU A 140 11.23 -12.51 -23.87
C LEU A 140 10.52 -12.02 -25.14
N LYS A 141 9.54 -11.12 -25.00
CA LYS A 141 8.86 -10.51 -26.14
C LYS A 141 9.78 -9.62 -26.96
N GLU A 142 10.66 -8.86 -26.31
CA GLU A 142 11.69 -8.04 -26.97
C GLU A 142 12.66 -8.91 -27.76
N SER A 143 12.95 -10.14 -27.30
CA SER A 143 13.72 -11.12 -28.07
C SER A 143 12.92 -11.91 -29.12
N GLY A 144 11.64 -11.57 -29.35
CA GLY A 144 10.78 -12.25 -30.32
C GLY A 144 10.32 -13.65 -29.90
N ILE A 145 10.46 -14.01 -28.61
CA ILE A 145 10.11 -15.31 -28.07
C ILE A 145 8.82 -15.20 -27.26
N ASP A 146 7.86 -16.07 -27.55
CA ASP A 146 6.64 -16.12 -26.75
C ASP A 146 6.90 -16.70 -25.36
N PRO A 147 6.54 -16.00 -24.26
CA PRO A 147 6.83 -16.45 -22.90
C PRO A 147 6.11 -17.76 -22.52
N LYS A 148 5.05 -18.13 -23.25
CA LYS A 148 4.34 -19.41 -23.08
C LYS A 148 5.07 -20.57 -23.76
N SER A 149 5.83 -20.30 -24.82
CA SER A 149 6.53 -21.32 -25.59
C SER A 149 7.74 -21.89 -24.84
N VAL A 150 8.42 -21.07 -24.02
CA VAL A 150 9.65 -21.48 -23.32
C VAL A 150 9.55 -21.34 -21.79
N PRO A 151 8.74 -22.17 -21.12
CA PRO A 151 8.46 -22.04 -19.68
C PRO A 151 9.71 -22.26 -18.80
N GLU A 152 10.66 -23.09 -19.23
CA GLU A 152 11.87 -23.36 -18.47
C GLU A 152 12.83 -22.17 -18.44
N VAL A 153 13.08 -21.57 -19.61
CA VAL A 153 13.90 -20.36 -19.74
C VAL A 153 13.24 -19.21 -18.99
N ARG A 154 11.92 -19.04 -19.16
CA ARG A 154 11.14 -18.06 -18.41
C ARG A 154 11.32 -18.22 -16.90
N LYS A 155 11.23 -19.44 -16.38
CA LYS A 155 11.41 -19.72 -14.94
C LYS A 155 12.81 -19.35 -14.45
N LYS A 156 13.86 -19.65 -15.24
CA LYS A 156 15.25 -19.27 -14.93
C LYS A 156 15.42 -17.75 -14.91
N LEU A 157 14.83 -17.04 -15.87
CA LEU A 157 14.85 -15.58 -15.93
C LEU A 157 14.12 -14.96 -14.73
N ILE A 158 12.93 -15.46 -14.38
CA ILE A 158 12.18 -14.97 -13.21
C ILE A 158 13.00 -15.18 -11.94
N TYR A 159 13.67 -16.33 -11.81
CA TYR A 159 14.56 -16.60 -10.70
C TYR A 159 15.70 -15.56 -10.60
N GLY A 160 16.36 -15.24 -11.71
CA GLY A 160 17.42 -14.23 -11.76
C GLY A 160 16.94 -12.83 -11.34
N GLU A 161 15.79 -12.40 -11.86
CA GLU A 161 15.18 -11.11 -11.49
C GLU A 161 14.76 -11.06 -10.02
N CYS A 162 14.15 -12.13 -9.50
CA CYS A 162 13.80 -12.22 -8.08
C CYS A 162 15.03 -12.12 -7.19
N LEU A 163 16.13 -12.79 -7.55
CA LEU A 163 17.36 -12.79 -6.79
C LEU A 163 18.02 -11.40 -6.79
N SER A 164 18.08 -10.75 -7.96
CA SER A 164 18.57 -9.38 -8.10
C SER A 164 17.79 -8.37 -7.25
N LEU A 165 16.45 -8.47 -7.24
CA LEU A 165 15.61 -7.62 -6.40
C LEU A 165 15.85 -7.87 -4.90
N GLU A 166 15.93 -9.12 -4.47
CA GLU A 166 16.16 -9.42 -3.06
C GLU A 166 17.53 -8.93 -2.58
N VAL A 167 18.56 -9.01 -3.44
CA VAL A 167 19.88 -8.43 -3.16
C VAL A 167 19.81 -6.92 -3.04
N LYS A 168 19.10 -6.22 -3.93
CA LYS A 168 18.90 -4.76 -3.85
C LYS A 168 18.20 -4.37 -2.54
N LEU A 169 17.09 -5.02 -2.21
CA LEU A 169 16.35 -4.80 -0.96
C LEU A 169 17.21 -5.09 0.28
N ALA A 170 18.01 -6.16 0.25
CA ALA A 170 18.90 -6.51 1.36
C ALA A 170 20.00 -5.46 1.57
N LYS A 171 20.53 -4.87 0.49
CA LYS A 171 21.49 -3.76 0.54
C LYS A 171 20.84 -2.48 1.08
N GLU A 172 19.69 -2.09 0.53
CA GLU A 172 18.94 -0.89 0.96
C GLU A 172 18.61 -0.92 2.46
N THR A 173 18.16 -2.08 2.97
CA THR A 173 17.76 -2.17 4.38
C THR A 173 18.94 -2.21 5.37
N GLN A 174 20.14 -2.57 4.93
CA GLN A 174 21.35 -2.61 5.78
C GLN A 174 22.10 -1.27 5.80
N GLY A 175 21.85 -0.40 4.82
CA GLY A 175 22.66 0.79 4.58
C GLY A 175 24.12 0.45 4.22
N ASN A 176 25.03 1.42 4.42
CA ASN A 176 26.47 1.25 4.12
C ASN A 176 27.20 0.25 5.04
N LYS A 177 26.53 -0.33 6.05
CA LYS A 177 27.16 -1.27 6.97
C LYS A 177 27.24 -2.67 6.32
N SER A 178 28.47 -3.02 5.94
CA SER A 178 28.89 -4.26 5.25
C SER A 178 28.76 -5.53 6.10
N ASN A 179 27.57 -5.85 6.64
CA ASN A 179 27.35 -7.16 7.23
C ASN A 179 26.96 -8.19 6.15
N ARG A 180 27.96 -8.62 5.37
CA ARG A 180 27.79 -9.57 4.24
C ARG A 180 27.00 -10.83 4.65
N LYS A 181 27.19 -11.32 5.88
CA LYS A 181 26.43 -12.46 6.42
C LYS A 181 24.94 -12.18 6.56
N GLN A 182 24.56 -10.98 7.00
CA GLN A 182 23.15 -10.60 7.16
C GLN A 182 22.47 -10.37 5.80
N ILE A 183 23.19 -9.85 4.81
CA ILE A 183 22.72 -9.73 3.43
C ILE A 183 22.41 -11.12 2.85
N ILE A 184 23.37 -12.06 2.93
CA ILE A 184 23.17 -13.44 2.48
C ILE A 184 21.98 -14.08 3.20
N HIS A 185 21.87 -13.86 4.51
CA HIS A 185 20.76 -14.37 5.30
C HIS A 185 19.39 -13.84 4.83
N ARG A 186 19.29 -12.53 4.57
CA ARG A 186 18.05 -11.91 4.08
C ARG A 186 17.67 -12.44 2.70
N VAL A 187 18.64 -12.58 1.80
CA VAL A 187 18.44 -13.16 0.47
C VAL A 187 17.96 -14.61 0.59
N ALA A 188 18.56 -15.41 1.46
CA ALA A 188 18.16 -16.80 1.69
C ALA A 188 16.75 -16.96 2.31
N LEU A 189 16.30 -15.99 3.13
CA LEU A 189 14.95 -15.96 3.68
C LEU A 189 13.90 -15.28 2.77
N GLY A 190 14.34 -14.78 1.62
CA GLY A 190 13.74 -13.67 0.87
C GLY A 190 12.23 -13.70 0.68
N ARG A 191 11.59 -12.55 0.86
CA ARG A 191 10.13 -12.40 0.74
C ARG A 191 9.70 -12.46 -0.74
N VAL A 192 10.50 -11.90 -1.65
CA VAL A 192 10.23 -11.92 -3.10
C VAL A 192 10.34 -13.36 -3.61
N MET A 193 11.40 -14.07 -3.23
CA MET A 193 11.60 -15.47 -3.60
C MET A 193 10.45 -16.38 -3.14
N LYS A 194 9.87 -16.12 -1.97
CA LYS A 194 8.67 -16.82 -1.48
C LYS A 194 7.42 -16.48 -2.29
N ARG A 195 7.18 -15.20 -2.58
CA ARG A 195 6.01 -14.72 -3.35
C ARG A 195 5.92 -15.39 -4.71
N TYR A 196 7.04 -15.52 -5.43
CA TYR A 196 7.10 -16.15 -6.76
C TYR A 196 7.40 -17.65 -6.72
N ARG A 197 7.36 -18.30 -5.55
CA ARG A 197 7.60 -19.75 -5.36
C ARG A 197 8.97 -20.23 -5.89
N MET A 198 9.99 -19.36 -5.88
CA MET A 198 11.34 -19.65 -6.38
C MET A 198 12.29 -20.24 -5.33
N MET A 199 11.81 -20.48 -4.11
CA MET A 199 12.59 -21.06 -3.02
C MET A 199 13.10 -22.48 -3.31
N SER A 200 12.37 -23.28 -4.09
CA SER A 200 12.83 -24.62 -4.49
C SER A 200 14.03 -24.53 -5.44
N THR A 201 13.97 -23.63 -6.42
CA THR A 201 15.07 -23.34 -7.36
C THR A 201 16.31 -22.85 -6.62
N LEU A 202 16.14 -21.91 -5.68
CA LEU A 202 17.24 -21.40 -4.86
C LEU A 202 17.95 -22.52 -4.08
N LYS A 203 17.19 -23.44 -3.49
CA LYS A 203 17.77 -24.57 -2.75
C LYS A 203 18.52 -25.54 -3.64
N LYS A 204 18.00 -25.81 -4.85
CA LYS A 204 18.69 -26.67 -5.82
C LYS A 204 20.06 -26.10 -6.17
N HIS A 205 20.15 -24.79 -6.38
CA HIS A 205 21.42 -24.13 -6.74
C HIS A 205 22.38 -23.93 -5.56
N THR A 206 21.87 -23.62 -4.37
CA THR A 206 22.72 -23.26 -3.21
C THR A 206 22.99 -24.41 -2.26
N GLN A 207 22.28 -25.54 -2.40
CA GLN A 207 22.28 -26.68 -1.48
C GLN A 207 22.04 -26.29 0.00
N LEU A 208 21.46 -25.10 0.24
CA LEU A 208 21.19 -24.62 1.59
C LEU A 208 20.03 -25.42 2.18
N ASN A 209 20.37 -26.28 3.15
CA ASN A 209 19.39 -27.04 3.90
C ASN A 209 18.39 -26.10 4.58
N ARG A 210 17.09 -26.32 4.37
CA ARG A 210 16.00 -25.56 5.03
C ARG A 210 16.08 -25.63 6.56
N LYS A 211 16.74 -26.68 7.08
CA LYS A 211 17.03 -26.94 8.50
C LYS A 211 18.26 -26.19 9.03
N MET A 212 19.06 -25.55 8.18
CA MET A 212 20.00 -24.53 8.62
C MET A 212 19.16 -23.33 9.05
N SER A 213 18.67 -23.43 10.28
CA SER A 213 18.10 -22.35 11.04
C SER A 213 19.16 -21.27 11.09
N PHE A 214 19.11 -20.35 10.14
CA PHE A 214 19.88 -19.12 10.20
C PHE A 214 19.30 -18.15 11.25
N ALA A 215 18.40 -18.62 12.13
CA ALA A 215 18.00 -17.87 13.29
C ALA A 215 19.25 -17.61 14.13
N SER A 216 19.53 -16.34 14.42
CA SER A 216 20.55 -15.92 15.39
C SER A 216 20.55 -16.75 16.68
N LYS A 217 19.36 -17.21 17.08
CA LYS A 217 19.15 -18.15 18.19
C LYS A 217 19.90 -19.47 18.04
N SER A 218 20.05 -20.07 16.85
CA SER A 218 20.77 -21.35 16.70
C SER A 218 22.27 -21.21 16.95
N ILE A 219 22.85 -20.07 16.55
CA ILE A 219 24.25 -19.72 16.80
C ILE A 219 24.45 -19.41 18.29
N GLU A 220 23.53 -18.70 18.92
CA GLU A 220 23.56 -18.44 20.37
C GLU A 220 23.39 -19.72 21.20
N ILE A 221 22.47 -20.60 20.81
CA ILE A 221 22.27 -21.92 21.45
C ILE A 221 23.54 -22.75 21.29
N SER A 222 24.18 -22.78 20.11
CA SER A 222 25.45 -23.47 19.90
C SER A 222 26.57 -22.92 20.79
N LYS A 223 26.70 -21.58 20.91
CA LYS A 223 27.66 -20.94 21.81
C LYS A 223 27.39 -21.28 23.28
N LYS A 224 26.12 -21.24 23.72
CA LYS A 224 25.73 -21.61 25.09
C LYS A 224 26.01 -23.08 25.39
N VAL A 225 25.73 -23.99 24.45
CA VAL A 225 26.03 -25.43 24.60
C VAL A 225 27.54 -25.67 24.66
N ARG A 226 28.32 -25.02 23.79
CA ARG A 226 29.78 -25.11 23.81
C ARG A 226 30.37 -24.56 25.11
N LEU A 227 29.88 -23.42 25.60
CA LEU A 227 30.30 -22.85 26.88
C LEU A 227 29.94 -23.77 28.06
N LYS A 228 28.74 -24.36 28.07
CA LYS A 228 28.35 -25.36 29.08
C LYS A 228 29.26 -26.57 29.05
N ARG A 229 29.67 -27.05 27.87
CA ARG A 229 30.59 -28.18 27.72
C ARG A 229 31.98 -27.84 28.27
N VAL A 230 32.52 -26.66 27.93
CA VAL A 230 33.82 -26.19 28.44
C VAL A 230 33.76 -25.99 29.95
N LYS A 231 32.69 -25.38 30.49
CA LYS A 231 32.49 -25.24 31.94
C LYS A 231 32.43 -26.60 32.62
N ARG A 232 31.65 -27.55 32.08
CA ARG A 232 31.58 -28.92 32.62
C ARG A 232 32.94 -29.62 32.58
N GLN A 233 33.73 -29.43 31.52
CA GLN A 233 35.09 -29.95 31.45
C GLN A 233 36.03 -29.27 32.45
N GLY A 234 35.87 -27.97 32.70
CA GLY A 234 36.61 -27.24 33.73
C GLY A 234 36.24 -27.70 35.14
N PHE A 235 34.95 -27.89 35.43
CA PHE A 235 34.47 -28.47 36.69
C PHE A 235 34.95 -29.91 36.86
N GLN A 236 34.78 -30.77 35.85
CA GLN A 236 35.29 -32.13 35.87
C GLN A 236 36.82 -32.22 35.92
N PHE A 237 37.52 -31.19 35.45
CA PHE A 237 38.96 -31.09 35.66
C PHE A 237 39.19 -30.78 37.13
N LEU A 238 38.65 -29.69 37.67
CA LEU A 238 38.81 -29.24 39.06
C LEU A 238 38.37 -30.26 40.12
N GLU A 239 37.31 -31.04 39.86
CA GLU A 239 36.76 -32.07 40.76
C GLU A 239 37.53 -33.40 40.71
N ARG A 240 38.50 -33.58 39.81
CA ARG A 240 39.37 -34.76 39.86
C ARG A 240 40.21 -34.69 41.12
N VAL A 241 40.06 -35.72 41.95
CA VAL A 241 40.85 -35.98 43.16
C VAL A 241 42.35 -36.07 42.87
N ASP A 242 42.72 -36.33 41.61
CA ASP A 242 44.10 -36.52 41.13
C ASP A 242 44.76 -35.23 40.57
N ASN A 243 44.13 -34.06 40.72
CA ASN A 243 44.68 -32.80 40.19
C ASN A 243 46.01 -32.35 40.83
N SER A 244 46.34 -32.85 42.02
CA SER A 244 47.64 -32.59 42.65
C SER A 244 48.79 -33.40 42.02
N ARG A 245 48.50 -34.42 41.19
CA ARG A 245 49.50 -35.29 40.54
C ARG A 245 49.83 -34.91 39.10
N MET A 246 49.05 -34.04 38.45
CA MET A 246 49.35 -33.51 37.11
C MET A 246 50.25 -32.27 37.16
N MET A 247 51.39 -32.36 37.83
CA MET A 247 52.51 -31.47 37.47
C MET A 247 53.03 -31.95 36.11
N PRO A 248 53.23 -31.08 35.10
CA PRO A 248 53.84 -31.50 33.84
C PRO A 248 55.16 -32.20 34.16
N GLY A 249 55.27 -33.47 33.80
CA GLY A 249 56.46 -34.24 34.10
C GLY A 249 57.66 -33.64 33.37
N LYS A 250 58.88 -33.88 33.85
CA LYS A 250 60.12 -33.43 33.16
C LYS A 250 60.19 -33.86 31.68
N ALA A 251 59.39 -34.86 31.25
CA ALA A 251 59.24 -35.29 29.87
C ALA A 251 58.41 -34.31 29.00
N ASP A 252 57.43 -33.58 29.57
CA ASP A 252 56.56 -32.65 28.83
C ASP A 252 57.28 -31.34 28.46
N ALA A 253 58.37 -31.00 29.16
CA ALA A 253 59.23 -29.86 28.82
C ALA A 253 59.98 -30.05 27.48
N LYS A 254 60.07 -31.29 26.96
CA LYS A 254 60.66 -31.57 25.64
C LYS A 254 59.61 -31.40 24.53
N VAL A 255 58.97 -30.24 24.45
CA VAL A 255 58.29 -29.84 23.22
C VAL A 255 59.36 -29.65 22.16
N LYS A 256 59.55 -30.68 21.33
CA LYS A 256 60.33 -30.58 20.09
C LYS A 256 59.81 -29.37 19.32
N PHE A 257 60.67 -28.38 19.15
CA PHE A 257 60.46 -27.21 18.30
C PHE A 257 60.25 -27.70 16.87
N ARG A 258 59.02 -28.14 16.57
CA ARG A 258 58.64 -28.63 15.25
C ARG A 258 58.56 -27.38 14.39
N GLN A 259 59.67 -27.06 13.73
CA GLN A 259 59.72 -26.03 12.70
C GLN A 259 58.55 -26.28 11.75
N ARG A 260 57.57 -25.37 11.79
CA ARG A 260 56.51 -25.32 10.80
C ARG A 260 57.21 -25.11 9.47
N LYS A 261 57.29 -26.15 8.62
CA LYS A 261 57.62 -25.99 7.21
C LYS A 261 56.62 -24.98 6.65
N SER A 262 57.08 -23.76 6.42
CA SER A 262 56.36 -22.76 5.66
C SER A 262 56.12 -23.38 4.29
N ARG A 263 54.85 -23.58 3.94
CA ARG A 263 54.48 -23.77 2.55
C ARG A 263 54.87 -22.48 1.84
N LYS A 264 55.99 -22.49 1.12
CA LYS A 264 56.34 -21.46 0.14
C LYS A 264 55.18 -21.41 -0.85
N GLY A 265 54.29 -20.44 -0.67
CA GLY A 265 53.33 -20.06 -1.68
C GLY A 265 54.11 -19.57 -2.89
N SER A 266 53.85 -20.19 -4.04
CA SER A 266 54.19 -19.66 -5.34
C SER A 266 53.60 -18.26 -5.47
N PHE A 267 54.42 -17.23 -5.29
CA PHE A 267 54.09 -15.90 -5.77
C PHE A 267 54.11 -15.99 -7.29
N MET A 268 52.91 -16.03 -7.87
CA MET A 268 52.71 -15.90 -9.31
C MET A 268 52.95 -14.42 -9.65
N THR A 269 54.16 -14.10 -10.10
CA THR A 269 54.52 -12.79 -10.61
C THR A 269 53.73 -12.54 -11.90
N ILE A 270 52.76 -11.62 -11.85
CA ILE A 270 52.04 -11.14 -13.04
C ILE A 270 52.97 -10.16 -13.74
N CYS A 271 53.61 -10.60 -14.83
CA CYS A 271 54.32 -9.70 -15.75
C CYS A 271 53.29 -8.91 -16.55
N ILE A 272 53.17 -7.61 -16.26
CA ILE A 272 52.44 -6.66 -17.09
C ILE A 272 53.41 -6.18 -18.17
N THR A 273 53.24 -6.67 -19.40
CA THR A 273 53.94 -6.14 -20.58
C THR A 273 53.23 -4.88 -21.06
N PHE A 274 53.89 -3.72 -20.94
CA PHE A 274 53.50 -2.49 -21.61
C PHE A 274 53.96 -2.54 -23.06
N THR A 275 53.04 -2.69 -24.00
CA THR A 275 53.30 -2.44 -25.41
C THR A 275 53.20 -0.93 -25.66
N ARG A 276 54.34 -0.31 -26.00
CA ARG A 276 54.40 1.06 -26.50
C ARG A 276 53.95 1.04 -27.96
N GLY A 277 52.78 1.59 -28.24
CA GLY A 277 52.30 1.85 -29.58
C GLY A 277 53.12 2.98 -30.22
N SER A 278 53.53 2.72 -31.46
CA SER A 278 54.10 3.67 -32.42
C SER A 278 52.99 4.54 -33.01
#